data_AF-A0A3B9KWD3-F1
#
_entry.id   AF-A0A3B9KWD3-F1
#
_cell.length_a   1.000
_cell.length_b   1.000
_cell.length_c   1.000
_cell.angle_alpha   90.00
_cell.angle_beta   90.00
_cell.angle_gamma   90.00
#
_symmetry.space_group_name_H-M   'P 1'
#
loop_
_entity.id
_entity.type
_entity.pdbx_description
1 polymer ?
#
loop_
_entity_poly.entity_id
_entity_poly.type
_entity_poly.pdbx_seq_one_letter_code
_entity_poly.pdbx_strand_id
1 'polypeptide(L)'
;MLKRNIVQCLNDYDIPLRYSTTVTRVTGKNRLTGVYVAPVDDKMNPILEKEEYIPCDTLLLSVGLIPENDLLTGTSVEMSRVTSGAVVDEYRQTSVPGIFSAGNVLHVHDLVDNVSEEAFVAGRSAAAFSKGELCVGSTVSVTPSGGVRYALPQKVHQGEGKVKLYFRVDKVYRGRTVVVQSEGEVIKRKKTLVMAPGEMQNIEVDKNLIKGDISIYTEE
;
A
#
# COMPACT_ATOMS: atom_id res chain seq x y z
N MET A 1 -13.66 8.70 9.32
CA MET A 1 -13.09 9.92 9.92
C MET A 1 -13.30 9.88 11.42
N LEU A 2 -12.29 10.28 12.19
CA LEU A 2 -12.46 10.50 13.62
C LEU A 2 -13.51 11.60 13.83
N LYS A 3 -14.49 11.38 14.71
CA LYS A 3 -15.56 12.36 15.01
C LYS A 3 -14.99 13.74 15.38
N ARG A 4 -13.82 13.74 16.02
CA ARG A 4 -13.03 14.94 16.33
C ARG A 4 -12.69 15.77 15.10
N ASN A 5 -12.22 15.17 14.01
CA ASN A 5 -11.83 15.90 12.80
C ASN A 5 -13.05 16.52 12.09
N ILE A 6 -14.20 15.84 12.13
CA ILE A 6 -15.44 16.39 11.55
C ILE A 6 -15.84 17.66 12.30
N VAL A 7 -15.84 17.63 13.63
CA VAL A 7 -16.20 18.81 14.42
C VAL A 7 -15.15 19.91 14.24
N GLN A 8 -13.88 19.61 14.54
CA GLN A 8 -12.84 20.62 14.65
C GLN A 8 -12.34 21.17 13.32
N CYS A 9 -12.43 20.40 12.23
CA CYS A 9 -11.93 20.85 10.94
C CYS A 9 -13.05 21.26 9.98
N LEU A 10 -14.27 20.74 10.14
CA LEU A 10 -15.37 21.04 9.22
C LEU A 10 -16.43 21.91 9.89
N ASN A 11 -17.06 21.44 10.96
CA ASN A 11 -18.17 22.16 11.59
C ASN A 11 -17.74 23.49 12.20
N ASP A 12 -16.62 23.53 12.94
CA ASP A 12 -16.12 24.74 13.61
C ASP A 12 -15.71 25.84 12.61
N TYR A 13 -15.51 25.49 11.34
CA TYR A 13 -15.15 26.40 10.24
C TYR A 13 -16.23 26.51 9.16
N ASP A 14 -17.42 25.95 9.40
CA ASP A 14 -18.53 25.90 8.44
C ASP A 14 -18.15 25.37 7.04
N ILE A 15 -17.22 24.40 6.97
CA ILE A 15 -16.79 23.79 5.72
C ILE A 15 -17.76 22.66 5.34
N PRO A 16 -18.50 22.79 4.22
CA PRO A 16 -19.49 21.80 3.82
C PRO A 16 -18.83 20.50 3.36
N LEU A 17 -19.37 19.36 3.81
CA LEU A 17 -18.93 18.03 3.38
C LEU A 17 -20.00 17.38 2.50
N ARG A 18 -19.67 17.11 1.24
CA ARG A 18 -20.54 16.42 0.29
C ARG A 18 -20.05 15.01 0.04
N TYR A 19 -20.76 14.02 0.57
CA TYR A 19 -20.50 12.61 0.31
C TYR A 19 -20.96 12.21 -1.10
N SER A 20 -20.42 11.11 -1.62
CA SER A 20 -20.82 10.51 -2.91
C SER A 20 -20.95 11.54 -4.04
N THR A 21 -20.01 12.48 -4.11
CA THR A 21 -19.99 13.57 -5.09
C THR A 21 -18.58 13.67 -5.67
N THR A 22 -18.47 13.91 -6.98
CA THR A 22 -17.18 14.06 -7.66
C THR A 22 -17.15 15.30 -8.55
N VAL A 23 -15.95 15.83 -8.81
CA VAL A 23 -15.73 16.86 -9.82
C VAL A 23 -15.77 16.22 -11.20
N THR A 24 -16.64 16.71 -12.07
CA THR A 24 -16.83 16.20 -13.43
C THR A 24 -16.16 17.09 -14.47
N ARG A 25 -16.10 18.41 -14.21
CA ARG A 25 -15.49 19.38 -15.13
C ARG A 25 -14.93 20.59 -14.39
N VAL A 26 -13.86 21.15 -14.95
CA VAL A 26 -13.20 22.36 -14.47
C VAL A 26 -13.46 23.49 -15.49
N THR A 27 -13.71 24.71 -15.02
CA THR A 27 -13.92 25.87 -15.90
C THR A 27 -12.95 27.00 -15.66
N GLY A 28 -12.57 27.66 -16.74
CA GLY A 28 -11.54 28.69 -16.73
C GLY A 28 -10.60 28.48 -17.91
N LYS A 29 -9.96 29.57 -18.36
CA LYS A 29 -8.93 29.52 -19.40
C LYS A 29 -7.55 29.67 -18.78
N ASN A 30 -7.26 30.85 -18.25
CA ASN A 30 -5.98 31.16 -17.60
C ASN A 30 -6.05 31.01 -16.07
N ARG A 31 -7.26 31.10 -15.49
CA ARG A 31 -7.53 30.93 -14.07
C ARG A 31 -8.86 30.19 -13.90
N LEU A 32 -8.94 29.37 -12.86
CA LEU A 32 -10.16 28.69 -12.47
C LEU A 32 -11.26 29.70 -12.14
N THR A 33 -12.45 29.49 -12.69
CA THR A 33 -13.66 30.28 -12.39
C THR A 33 -14.74 29.47 -11.69
N GLY A 34 -14.63 28.14 -11.73
CA GLY A 34 -15.50 27.22 -11.03
C GLY A 34 -15.32 25.78 -11.47
N VAL A 35 -16.04 24.90 -10.81
CA VAL A 35 -16.08 23.46 -11.10
C VAL A 35 -17.52 23.00 -11.25
N TYR A 36 -17.71 21.96 -12.05
CA TYR A 36 -18.93 21.20 -12.06
C TYR A 36 -18.74 19.95 -11.21
N VAL A 37 -19.75 19.63 -10.42
CA VAL A 37 -19.75 18.47 -9.55
C VAL A 37 -21.06 17.70 -9.73
N ALA A 38 -20.99 16.38 -9.63
CA ALA A 38 -22.15 15.51 -9.74
C ALA A 38 -22.15 14.45 -8.64
N PRO A 39 -23.33 14.03 -8.14
CA PRO A 39 -23.41 12.85 -7.30
C PRO A 39 -22.99 11.60 -8.09
N VAL A 40 -22.46 10.60 -7.40
CA VAL A 40 -22.09 9.31 -8.00
C VAL A 40 -23.04 8.18 -7.57
N ASP A 41 -23.21 7.19 -8.44
CA ASP A 41 -23.97 5.97 -8.15
C ASP A 41 -23.16 4.96 -7.30
N ASP A 42 -23.76 3.81 -6.99
CA ASP A 42 -23.11 2.74 -6.21
C ASP A 42 -21.87 2.13 -6.90
N LYS A 43 -21.71 2.37 -8.20
CA LYS A 43 -20.56 1.96 -9.01
C LYS A 43 -19.56 3.09 -9.21
N MET A 44 -19.72 4.21 -8.49
CA MET A 44 -18.89 5.42 -8.57
C MET A 44 -18.96 6.15 -9.92
N ASN A 45 -20.00 5.93 -10.73
CA ASN A 45 -20.22 6.68 -11.97
C ASN A 45 -20.94 8.00 -11.66
N PRO A 46 -20.53 9.13 -12.27
CA PRO A 46 -21.21 10.41 -12.09
C PRO A 46 -22.59 10.41 -12.76
N ILE A 47 -23.59 10.90 -12.03
CA ILE A 47 -24.96 11.11 -12.53
C ILE A 47 -25.04 12.53 -13.09
N LEU A 48 -24.68 12.68 -14.37
CA LEU A 48 -24.49 13.98 -15.02
C LEU A 48 -25.77 14.82 -15.10
N GLU A 49 -26.95 14.20 -15.06
CA GLU A 49 -28.23 14.90 -15.02
C GLU A 49 -28.43 15.71 -13.73
N LYS A 50 -27.66 15.39 -12.68
CA LYS A 50 -27.64 16.09 -11.39
C LYS A 50 -26.36 16.92 -11.21
N GLU A 51 -25.66 17.21 -12.29
CA GLU A 51 -24.47 18.06 -12.27
C GLU A 51 -24.85 19.49 -11.87
N GLU A 52 -24.07 20.11 -10.98
CA GLU A 52 -24.23 21.50 -10.57
C GLU A 52 -22.91 22.26 -10.72
N TYR A 53 -23.01 23.57 -10.94
CA TYR A 53 -21.87 24.45 -11.01
C TYR A 53 -21.58 25.12 -9.67
N ILE A 54 -20.33 25.05 -9.22
CA ILE A 54 -19.83 25.75 -8.03
C ILE A 54 -18.81 26.81 -8.49
N PRO A 55 -19.10 28.11 -8.31
CA PRO A 55 -18.13 29.16 -8.56
C PRO A 55 -17.00 29.08 -7.52
N CYS A 56 -15.76 28.96 -7.98
CA CYS A 56 -14.58 28.92 -7.13
C CYS A 56 -13.34 29.34 -7.94
N ASP A 57 -12.33 29.88 -7.25
CA ASP A 57 -11.08 30.30 -7.89
C ASP A 57 -9.90 29.36 -7.62
N THR A 58 -10.10 28.38 -6.73
CA THR A 58 -9.10 27.39 -6.32
C THR A 58 -9.74 26.01 -6.19
N LEU A 59 -9.07 24.98 -6.73
CA LEU A 59 -9.41 23.57 -6.55
C LEU A 59 -8.20 22.85 -5.96
N LEU A 60 -8.33 22.35 -4.75
CA LEU A 60 -7.30 21.52 -4.10
C LEU A 60 -7.67 20.05 -4.23
N LEU A 61 -6.84 19.30 -4.96
CA LEU A 61 -7.03 17.86 -5.15
C LEU A 61 -6.17 17.08 -4.16
N SER A 62 -6.80 16.53 -3.14
CA SER A 62 -6.17 15.56 -2.22
C SER A 62 -6.47 14.14 -2.69
N VAL A 63 -6.02 13.81 -3.90
CA VAL A 63 -6.18 12.48 -4.50
C VAL A 63 -5.10 11.53 -3.98
N GLY A 64 -5.39 10.22 -3.96
CA GLY A 64 -4.48 9.21 -3.41
C GLY A 64 -3.10 9.22 -4.07
N LEU A 65 -2.13 8.62 -3.39
CA LEU A 65 -0.75 8.51 -3.85
C LEU A 65 -0.58 7.31 -4.79
N ILE A 66 0.21 7.49 -5.85
CA ILE A 66 0.73 6.42 -6.70
C ILE A 66 2.25 6.43 -6.57
N PRO A 67 2.91 5.26 -6.44
CA PRO A 67 4.36 5.21 -6.41
C PRO A 67 4.99 5.79 -7.68
N GLU A 68 5.87 6.76 -7.52
CA GLU A 68 6.61 7.43 -8.61
C GLU A 68 7.94 6.68 -8.79
N ASN A 69 8.06 5.93 -9.89
CA ASN A 69 9.20 5.04 -10.17
C ASN A 69 9.85 5.33 -11.53
N ASP A 70 9.69 6.54 -12.07
CA ASP A 70 10.24 6.91 -13.39
C ASP A 70 11.76 6.72 -13.47
N LEU A 71 12.48 6.88 -12.35
CA LEU A 71 13.92 6.62 -12.24
C LEU A 71 14.31 5.16 -12.54
N LEU A 72 13.39 4.21 -12.40
CA LEU A 72 13.63 2.81 -12.71
C LEU A 72 13.35 2.48 -14.19
N THR A 73 12.80 3.43 -14.96
CA THR A 73 12.52 3.25 -16.39
C THR A 73 13.81 2.95 -17.15
N GLY A 74 13.81 1.86 -17.92
CA GLY A 74 14.98 1.43 -18.70
C GLY A 74 16.03 0.65 -17.88
N THR A 75 15.80 0.44 -16.59
CA THR A 75 16.62 -0.49 -15.78
C THR A 75 16.07 -1.92 -15.87
N SER A 76 16.83 -2.90 -15.38
CA SER A 76 16.40 -4.30 -15.24
C SER A 76 15.71 -4.59 -13.90
N VAL A 77 15.32 -3.55 -13.16
CA VAL A 77 14.58 -3.71 -11.90
C VAL A 77 13.20 -4.30 -12.19
N GLU A 78 12.90 -5.42 -11.54
CA GLU A 78 11.62 -6.12 -11.63
C GLU A 78 10.55 -5.27 -10.90
N MET A 79 9.44 -4.97 -11.59
CA MET A 79 8.38 -4.12 -11.07
C MET A 79 7.12 -4.93 -10.76
N SER A 80 6.53 -4.69 -9.59
CA SER A 80 5.25 -5.24 -9.18
C SER A 80 4.13 -4.50 -9.89
N ARG A 81 3.32 -5.20 -10.70
CA ARG A 81 2.14 -4.61 -11.38
C ARG A 81 1.03 -4.17 -10.43
N VAL A 82 1.03 -4.68 -9.19
CA VAL A 82 -0.04 -4.42 -8.21
C VAL A 82 0.28 -3.20 -7.36
N THR A 83 1.54 -3.06 -6.94
CA THR A 83 1.98 -1.91 -6.12
C THR A 83 2.55 -0.79 -6.97
N SER A 84 2.92 -1.05 -8.23
CA SER A 84 3.69 -0.14 -9.08
C SER A 84 5.08 0.23 -8.54
N GLY A 85 5.57 -0.48 -7.53
CA GLY A 85 6.93 -0.36 -6.99
C GLY A 85 7.81 -1.55 -7.35
N ALA A 86 9.07 -1.52 -6.93
CA ALA A 86 10.01 -2.60 -7.16
C ALA A 86 9.59 -3.91 -6.47
N VAL A 87 9.89 -5.05 -7.09
CA VAL A 87 9.90 -6.36 -6.42
C VAL A 87 11.16 -6.41 -5.56
N VAL A 88 10.98 -6.66 -4.27
CA VAL A 88 12.08 -6.66 -3.31
C VAL A 88 12.12 -7.91 -2.45
N ASP A 89 13.31 -8.19 -1.93
CA ASP A 89 13.52 -9.14 -0.84
C ASP A 89 13.25 -8.52 0.55
N GLU A 90 13.42 -9.33 1.61
CA GLU A 90 13.27 -8.89 3.00
C GLU A 90 14.26 -7.81 3.44
N TYR A 91 15.37 -7.65 2.72
CA TYR A 91 16.35 -6.59 2.94
C TYR A 91 16.02 -5.31 2.18
N ARG A 92 14.93 -5.31 1.41
CA ARG A 92 14.51 -4.24 0.50
C ARG A 92 15.40 -4.07 -0.73
N GLN A 93 16.23 -5.06 -1.04
CA GLN A 93 17.01 -5.09 -2.28
C GLN A 93 16.11 -5.49 -3.44
N THR A 94 16.25 -4.80 -4.56
CA THR A 94 15.51 -5.10 -5.80
C THR A 94 16.10 -6.32 -6.52
N SER A 95 15.56 -6.68 -7.69
CA SER A 95 16.18 -7.68 -8.56
C SER A 95 17.59 -7.28 -9.06
N VAL A 96 17.97 -6.01 -8.94
CA VAL A 96 19.31 -5.52 -9.28
C VAL A 96 20.14 -5.35 -7.99
N PRO A 97 21.23 -6.13 -7.82
CA PRO A 97 22.08 -6.03 -6.64
C PRO A 97 22.62 -4.62 -6.42
N GLY A 98 22.61 -4.18 -5.16
CA GLY A 98 23.03 -2.83 -4.76
C GLY A 98 21.96 -1.75 -4.90
N ILE A 99 20.83 -2.03 -5.55
CA ILE A 99 19.68 -1.12 -5.60
C ILE A 99 18.64 -1.56 -4.57
N PHE A 100 18.26 -0.64 -3.69
CA PHE A 100 17.28 -0.85 -2.62
C PHE A 100 16.11 0.12 -2.78
N SER A 101 14.90 -0.32 -2.42
CA SER A 101 13.69 0.50 -2.53
C SER A 101 12.90 0.47 -1.23
N ALA A 102 12.47 1.63 -0.74
CA ALA A 102 11.73 1.77 0.51
C ALA A 102 10.85 3.02 0.51
N GLY A 103 9.84 3.03 1.37
CA GLY A 103 8.88 4.11 1.51
C GLY A 103 7.82 4.08 0.41
N ASN A 104 7.21 5.24 0.13
CA ASN A 104 6.05 5.33 -0.75
C ASN A 104 6.35 4.97 -2.22
N VAL A 105 7.62 4.97 -2.63
CA VAL A 105 8.04 4.50 -3.96
C VAL A 105 7.97 2.97 -4.07
N LEU A 106 8.10 2.24 -2.97
CA LEU A 106 7.94 0.78 -2.93
C LEU A 106 6.46 0.39 -2.83
N HIS A 107 5.77 0.98 -1.85
CA HIS A 107 4.33 0.85 -1.64
C HIS A 107 3.83 1.96 -0.72
N VAL A 108 2.57 2.36 -0.86
CA VAL A 108 1.99 3.44 -0.06
C VAL A 108 1.83 3.00 1.39
N HIS A 109 2.50 3.69 2.30
CA HIS A 109 2.38 3.52 3.74
C HIS A 109 1.35 4.50 4.32
N ASP A 110 0.61 4.07 5.33
CA ASP A 110 -0.40 4.93 5.98
C ASP A 110 0.17 5.84 7.07
N LEU A 111 1.27 5.41 7.71
CA LEU A 111 1.87 6.08 8.86
C LEU A 111 3.36 6.30 8.62
N VAL A 112 3.85 7.46 9.07
CA VAL A 112 5.26 7.85 9.00
C VAL A 112 6.17 6.86 9.74
N ASP A 113 5.69 6.28 10.84
CA ASP A 113 6.44 5.29 11.61
C ASP A 113 6.79 4.06 10.76
N ASN A 114 5.82 3.56 9.98
CA ASN A 114 6.05 2.40 9.12
C ASN A 114 7.04 2.72 7.99
N VAL A 115 6.94 3.92 7.39
CA VAL A 115 7.91 4.39 6.38
C VAL A 115 9.31 4.43 6.98
N SER A 116 9.43 4.92 8.22
CA SER A 116 10.71 5.04 8.92
C SER A 116 11.30 3.68 9.24
N GLU A 117 10.50 2.74 9.76
CA GLU A 117 10.93 1.36 9.99
C GLU A 117 11.46 0.71 8.70
N GLU A 118 10.75 0.87 7.58
CA GLU A 118 11.17 0.32 6.29
C GLU A 118 12.46 0.97 5.78
N ALA A 119 12.59 2.29 5.91
CA ALA A 119 13.80 3.01 5.53
C ALA A 119 15.01 2.57 6.36
N PHE A 120 14.83 2.29 7.65
CA PHE A 120 15.90 1.74 8.50
C PHE A 120 16.33 0.35 8.04
N VAL A 121 15.41 -0.51 7.59
CA VAL A 121 15.76 -1.81 7.01
C VAL A 121 16.59 -1.60 5.74
N ALA A 122 16.09 -0.85 4.77
CA ALA A 122 16.78 -0.62 3.51
C ALA A 122 18.16 0.02 3.70
N GLY A 123 18.27 1.03 4.57
CA GLY A 123 19.53 1.72 4.85
C GLY A 123 20.57 0.82 5.52
N ARG A 124 20.19 0.01 6.50
CA ARG A 124 21.10 -0.97 7.13
C ARG A 124 21.54 -2.04 6.13
N SER A 125 20.62 -2.54 5.31
CA SER A 125 20.91 -3.54 4.29
C SER A 125 21.85 -3.01 3.20
N ALA A 126 21.64 -1.78 2.74
CA ALA A 126 22.52 -1.11 1.78
C ALA A 126 23.94 -0.93 2.35
N ALA A 127 24.05 -0.52 3.62
CA ALA A 127 25.34 -0.40 4.30
C ALA A 127 26.05 -1.76 4.44
N ALA A 128 25.34 -2.82 4.82
CA ALA A 128 25.90 -4.17 4.90
C ALA A 128 26.33 -4.69 3.52
N PHE A 129 25.53 -4.45 2.48
CA PHE A 129 25.85 -4.82 1.10
C PHE A 129 27.13 -4.13 0.62
N SER A 130 27.27 -2.83 0.87
CA SER A 130 28.48 -2.07 0.51
C SER A 130 29.75 -2.59 1.18
N LYS A 131 29.64 -3.30 2.31
CA LYS A 131 30.75 -3.92 3.03
C LYS A 131 30.96 -5.41 2.66
N GLY A 132 30.09 -5.98 1.83
CA GLY A 132 30.06 -7.42 1.56
C GLY A 132 29.57 -8.27 2.74
N GLU A 133 28.87 -7.67 3.70
CA GLU A 133 28.37 -8.31 4.94
C GLU A 133 26.91 -8.80 4.81
N LEU A 134 26.23 -8.49 3.69
CA LEU A 134 24.84 -8.88 3.50
C LEU A 134 24.75 -10.37 3.13
N CYS A 135 24.18 -11.18 4.04
CA CYS A 135 23.91 -12.59 3.78
C CYS A 135 22.77 -12.76 2.76
N VAL A 136 23.14 -13.02 1.50
CA VAL A 136 22.24 -13.42 0.43
C VAL A 136 22.24 -14.94 0.29
N GLY A 137 21.18 -15.57 0.83
CA GLY A 137 20.91 -17.01 0.70
C GLY A 137 19.89 -17.32 -0.40
N SER A 138 19.48 -18.60 -0.50
CA SER A 138 18.31 -18.99 -1.30
C SER A 138 17.08 -18.19 -0.87
N THR A 139 16.23 -17.82 -1.82
CA THR A 139 14.99 -17.09 -1.55
C THR A 139 13.77 -17.96 -1.84
N VAL A 140 12.71 -17.75 -1.06
CA VAL A 140 11.36 -18.26 -1.35
C VAL A 140 10.44 -17.11 -1.74
N SER A 141 9.41 -17.39 -2.52
CA SER A 141 8.46 -16.39 -3.01
C SER A 141 7.29 -16.19 -2.03
N VAL A 142 6.76 -14.98 -1.95
CA VAL A 142 5.55 -14.66 -1.19
C VAL A 142 4.40 -14.37 -2.14
N THR A 143 3.41 -15.26 -2.16
CA THR A 143 2.26 -15.17 -3.06
C THR A 143 0.98 -14.81 -2.30
N PRO A 144 0.42 -13.60 -2.54
CA PRO A 144 -0.86 -13.21 -1.95
C PRO A 144 -2.02 -13.92 -2.65
N SER A 145 -3.04 -14.33 -1.90
CA SER A 145 -4.28 -14.88 -2.42
C SER A 145 -5.46 -14.64 -1.45
N GLY A 146 -6.65 -15.15 -1.77
CA GLY A 146 -7.80 -15.19 -0.86
C GLY A 146 -8.14 -13.86 -0.15
N GLY A 147 -8.19 -12.75 -0.90
CA GLY A 147 -8.51 -11.42 -0.37
C GLY A 147 -7.32 -10.54 0.01
N VAL A 148 -6.10 -11.09 -0.01
CA VAL A 148 -4.88 -10.30 0.06
C VAL A 148 -4.54 -9.81 -1.34
N ARG A 149 -4.48 -8.48 -1.51
CA ARG A 149 -4.23 -7.83 -2.81
C ARG A 149 -2.75 -7.90 -3.19
N TYR A 150 -1.86 -7.64 -2.23
CA TYR A 150 -0.41 -7.77 -2.40
C TYR A 150 0.25 -8.03 -1.05
N ALA A 151 1.48 -8.55 -1.07
CA ALA A 151 2.33 -8.69 0.11
C ALA A 151 3.78 -8.28 -0.19
N LEU A 152 4.46 -7.72 0.80
CA LEU A 152 5.89 -7.38 0.78
C LEU A 152 6.60 -7.92 2.03
N PRO A 153 7.89 -8.28 1.93
CA PRO A 153 8.63 -8.48 0.69
C PRO A 153 8.03 -9.58 -0.19
N GLN A 154 8.32 -9.55 -1.48
CA GLN A 154 7.91 -10.60 -2.43
C GLN A 154 8.86 -11.80 -2.37
N LYS A 155 10.08 -11.60 -1.89
CA LYS A 155 11.11 -12.65 -1.72
C LYS A 155 11.61 -12.64 -0.28
N VAL A 156 11.79 -13.82 0.31
CA VAL A 156 12.32 -13.97 1.69
C VAL A 156 13.52 -14.91 1.62
N HIS A 157 14.66 -14.53 2.20
CA HIS A 157 15.80 -15.46 2.25
C HIS A 157 15.54 -16.55 3.28
N GLN A 158 15.91 -17.78 2.96
CA GLN A 158 15.89 -18.88 3.92
C GLN A 158 16.94 -18.66 5.02
N GLY A 159 16.68 -19.18 6.21
CA GLY A 159 17.57 -19.08 7.36
C GLY A 159 16.81 -18.81 8.65
N GLU A 160 17.54 -18.40 9.68
CA GLU A 160 16.97 -18.15 11.00
C GLU A 160 16.41 -16.72 11.12
N GLY A 161 15.68 -16.49 12.21
CA GLY A 161 15.16 -15.17 12.58
C GLY A 161 13.71 -14.99 12.18
N LYS A 162 13.32 -13.73 11.98
CA LYS A 162 11.92 -13.36 11.73
C LYS A 162 11.81 -12.43 10.54
N VAL A 163 10.72 -12.56 9.81
CA VAL A 163 10.35 -11.67 8.73
C VAL A 163 8.98 -11.07 8.98
N LYS A 164 8.84 -9.76 8.80
CA LYS A 164 7.57 -9.05 8.89
C LYS A 164 7.01 -8.90 7.47
N LEU A 165 5.89 -9.57 7.21
CA LEU A 165 5.15 -9.46 5.95
C LEU A 165 4.14 -8.32 6.09
N TYR A 166 4.21 -7.35 5.18
CA TYR A 166 3.26 -6.26 5.04
C TYR A 166 2.31 -6.56 3.88
N PHE A 167 1.02 -6.26 4.02
CA PHE A 167 0.04 -6.55 2.98
C PHE A 167 -1.16 -5.62 3.04
N ARG A 168 -1.91 -5.54 1.94
CA ARG A 168 -3.23 -4.91 1.89
C ARG A 168 -4.27 -5.89 1.38
N VAL A 169 -5.50 -5.71 1.83
CA VAL A 169 -6.66 -6.48 1.36
C VAL A 169 -7.33 -5.80 0.16
N ASP A 170 -8.09 -6.54 -0.63
CA ASP A 170 -8.79 -6.04 -1.82
C ASP A 170 -10.12 -5.33 -1.50
N LYS A 171 -10.79 -5.73 -0.42
CA LYS A 171 -12.04 -5.13 0.08
C LYS A 171 -12.09 -5.15 1.61
N VAL A 172 -13.18 -4.61 2.15
CA VAL A 172 -13.41 -4.61 3.61
C VAL A 172 -13.75 -6.02 4.07
N TYR A 173 -12.97 -6.54 5.02
CA TYR A 173 -13.20 -7.82 5.69
C TYR A 173 -13.44 -7.60 7.18
N ARG A 174 -14.41 -8.32 7.75
CA ARG A 174 -14.75 -8.25 9.18
C ARG A 174 -14.67 -9.64 9.80
N GLY A 175 -14.04 -9.74 10.96
CA GLY A 175 -13.95 -10.98 11.75
C GLY A 175 -13.11 -12.09 11.13
N ARG A 176 -12.29 -11.79 10.12
CA ARG A 176 -11.50 -12.78 9.38
C ARG A 176 -10.15 -13.10 10.01
N THR A 177 -9.60 -14.25 9.65
CA THR A 177 -8.25 -14.67 10.03
C THR A 177 -7.30 -14.54 8.84
N VAL A 178 -6.14 -13.96 9.08
CA VAL A 178 -5.03 -13.94 8.12
C VAL A 178 -4.18 -15.17 8.38
N VAL A 179 -3.93 -15.94 7.33
CA VAL A 179 -3.15 -17.17 7.36
C VAL A 179 -1.92 -17.01 6.51
N VAL A 180 -0.79 -17.47 7.05
CA VAL A 180 0.45 -17.64 6.31
C VAL A 180 0.77 -19.13 6.29
N GLN A 181 1.04 -19.65 5.09
CA GLN A 181 1.30 -21.06 4.82
C GLN A 181 2.61 -21.20 4.06
N SER A 182 3.36 -22.27 4.32
CA SER A 182 4.54 -22.69 3.57
C SER A 182 4.37 -24.14 3.15
N GLU A 183 4.50 -24.44 1.86
CA GLU A 183 4.40 -25.82 1.30
C GLU A 183 3.17 -26.65 1.72
N GLY A 184 2.03 -26.03 2.03
CA GLY A 184 0.86 -26.78 2.55
C GLY A 184 0.62 -26.61 4.05
N GLU A 185 1.65 -26.25 4.81
CA GLU A 185 1.59 -26.17 6.27
C GLU A 185 1.35 -24.75 6.75
N VAL A 186 0.36 -24.57 7.63
CA VAL A 186 0.07 -23.27 8.24
C VAL A 186 1.13 -22.93 9.28
N ILE A 187 1.90 -21.88 9.00
CA ILE A 187 3.00 -21.41 9.86
C ILE A 187 2.57 -20.27 10.79
N LYS A 188 1.54 -19.52 10.43
CA LYS A 188 0.99 -18.44 11.28
C LYS A 188 -0.48 -18.18 11.02
N ARG A 189 -1.22 -17.88 12.09
CA ARG A 189 -2.57 -17.30 12.04
C ARG A 189 -2.65 -16.02 12.86
N LYS A 190 -3.40 -15.04 12.37
CA LYS A 190 -3.70 -13.80 13.09
C LYS A 190 -5.16 -13.42 12.85
N LYS A 191 -5.98 -13.45 13.90
CA LYS A 191 -7.38 -13.02 13.83
C LYS A 191 -7.44 -11.49 13.84
N THR A 192 -8.26 -10.91 12.96
CA THR A 192 -8.40 -9.46 12.81
C THR A 192 -9.87 -9.08 12.87
N LEU A 193 -10.19 -8.00 13.60
CA LEU A 193 -11.58 -7.53 13.74
C LEU A 193 -12.10 -6.93 12.44
N VAL A 194 -11.30 -6.06 11.82
CA VAL A 194 -11.60 -5.41 10.54
C VAL A 194 -10.29 -5.24 9.79
N MET A 195 -10.33 -5.45 8.47
CA MET A 195 -9.26 -5.07 7.54
C MET A 195 -9.90 -4.29 6.40
N ALA A 196 -9.31 -3.16 6.02
CA ALA A 196 -9.78 -2.32 4.93
C ALA A 196 -8.66 -2.14 3.88
N PRO A 197 -9.00 -1.94 2.60
CA PRO A 197 -7.98 -1.75 1.55
C PRO A 197 -7.10 -0.52 1.80
N GLY A 198 -7.67 0.50 2.44
CA GLY A 198 -6.98 1.73 2.84
C GLY A 198 -6.03 1.56 4.01
N GLU A 199 -5.96 0.40 4.67
CA GLU A 199 -5.12 0.16 5.84
C GLU A 199 -4.14 -0.99 5.60
N MET A 200 -2.85 -0.67 5.67
CA MET A 200 -1.76 -1.62 5.63
C MET A 200 -1.77 -2.51 6.87
N GLN A 201 -1.73 -3.81 6.62
CA GLN A 201 -1.67 -4.85 7.63
C GLN A 201 -0.26 -5.44 7.68
N ASN A 202 0.07 -6.08 8.80
CA ASN A 202 1.31 -6.84 8.92
C ASN A 202 1.14 -8.11 9.75
N ILE A 203 2.01 -9.08 9.47
CA ILE A 203 2.15 -10.31 10.25
C ILE A 203 3.63 -10.72 10.30
N GLU A 204 4.11 -11.01 11.51
CA GLU A 204 5.48 -11.49 11.73
C GLU A 204 5.51 -13.02 11.74
N VAL A 205 6.45 -13.57 10.98
CA VAL A 205 6.62 -15.00 10.73
C VAL A 205 8.04 -15.42 11.14
N ASP A 206 8.15 -16.56 11.81
CA ASP A 206 9.44 -17.18 12.14
C ASP A 206 9.98 -17.90 10.90
N LYS A 207 11.20 -17.56 10.50
CA LYS A 207 11.82 -18.09 9.29
C LYS A 207 12.17 -19.58 9.40
N ASN A 208 12.34 -20.10 10.62
CA ASN A 208 12.57 -21.53 10.84
C ASN A 208 11.39 -22.41 10.44
N LEU A 209 10.18 -21.83 10.32
CA LEU A 209 8.98 -22.53 9.88
C LEU A 209 8.80 -22.50 8.35
N ILE A 210 9.59 -21.70 7.64
CA ILE A 210 9.50 -21.54 6.19
C ILE A 210 10.28 -22.67 5.51
N LYS A 211 9.55 -23.63 4.95
CA LYS A 211 10.12 -24.78 4.23
C LYS A 211 10.23 -24.55 2.71
N GLY A 212 9.47 -23.60 2.17
CA GLY A 212 9.41 -23.30 0.75
C GLY A 212 8.59 -22.03 0.48
N ASP A 213 7.92 -21.96 -0.66
CA ASP A 213 7.13 -20.80 -1.05
C ASP A 213 6.00 -20.50 -0.06
N ILE A 214 5.81 -19.21 0.20
CA ILE A 214 4.89 -18.68 1.19
C ILE A 214 3.60 -18.25 0.48
N SER A 215 2.46 -18.68 0.99
CA SER A 215 1.15 -18.12 0.63
C SER A 215 0.55 -17.36 1.80
N ILE A 216 0.00 -16.18 1.51
CA ILE A 216 -0.72 -15.35 2.48
C ILE A 216 -2.13 -15.06 1.99
N TYR A 217 -3.14 -15.37 2.81
CA TYR A 217 -4.55 -15.24 2.44
C TYR A 217 -5.45 -14.96 3.65
N THR A 218 -6.72 -14.62 3.38
CA THR A 218 -7.75 -14.49 4.42
C THR A 218 -8.73 -15.65 4.40
N GLU A 219 -9.08 -16.16 5.58
CA GLU A 219 -10.14 -17.15 5.81
C GLU A 219 -11.16 -16.63 6.82
N GLU A 220 -12.32 -17.30 6.91
CA GLU A 220 -13.40 -16.95 7.85
C GLU A 220 -13.03 -17.26 9.31
#